data_AF-A0A9W8LUV8-F1
#
_entry.id   AF-A0A9W8LUV8-F1
#
_cell.length_a   1.000
_cell.length_b   1.000
_cell.length_c   1.000
_cell.angle_alpha   90.00
_cell.angle_beta   90.00
_cell.angle_gamma   90.00
#
_symmetry.space_group_name_H-M   'P 1'
#
loop_
_entity.id
_entity.type
_entity.pdbx_description
1 polymer ?
#
loop_
_entity_poly.entity_id
_entity_poly.type
_entity_poly.pdbx_seq_one_letter_code
_entity_poly.pdbx_strand_id
1 'polypeptide(L)'
;SVLMTGIEEVMPLLLSAIRLTTGDLKAASIRTVTMVMLESPDTLQDQIATSIIPLLIASVAHTSPANSVEVRRAAHDALLLIPEKYPFAALSAARKDVLRALARARDDHKRLVRAEAVKAYNKWLAFGDS
;
A
#
# COMPACT_ATOMS: atom_id res chain seq x y z
N SER A 1 -7.11 18.70 8.56
CA SER A 1 -5.90 19.31 7.97
C SER A 1 -6.28 19.91 6.62
N VAL A 2 -5.53 20.86 6.06
CA VAL A 2 -5.80 21.47 4.73
C VAL A 2 -5.87 20.43 3.60
N LEU A 3 -5.32 19.22 3.81
CA LEU A 3 -5.35 18.11 2.87
C LEU A 3 -6.75 17.53 2.60
N MET A 4 -7.75 17.80 3.46
CA MET A 4 -9.09 17.22 3.33
C MET A 4 -9.94 17.87 2.24
N THR A 5 -9.71 19.15 1.96
CA THR A 5 -10.51 19.87 0.97
C THR A 5 -10.04 19.48 -0.44
N GLY A 6 -10.88 18.78 -1.20
CA GLY A 6 -10.59 18.37 -2.59
C GLY A 6 -9.81 17.06 -2.72
N ILE A 7 -9.66 16.27 -1.65
CA ILE A 7 -8.89 15.03 -1.73
C ILE A 7 -9.47 14.02 -2.73
N GLU A 8 -10.80 14.00 -2.89
CA GLU A 8 -11.50 13.18 -3.86
C GLU A 8 -11.12 13.54 -5.30
N GLU A 9 -10.89 14.84 -5.58
CA GLU A 9 -10.47 15.32 -6.90
C GLU A 9 -9.00 15.01 -7.19
N VAL A 10 -8.15 15.02 -6.14
CA VAL A 10 -6.71 14.78 -6.26
C VAL A 10 -6.38 13.28 -6.26
N MET A 11 -7.24 12.43 -5.70
CA MET A 11 -6.97 10.99 -5.57
C MET A 11 -6.68 10.30 -6.92
N PRO A 12 -7.44 10.51 -8.00
CA PRO A 12 -7.13 9.93 -9.30
C PRO A 12 -5.73 10.32 -9.82
N LEU A 13 -5.28 11.54 -9.52
CA LEU A 13 -3.95 12.02 -9.90
C LEU A 13 -2.85 11.31 -9.10
N LEU A 14 -3.06 11.10 -7.79
CA LEU A 14 -2.14 10.34 -6.94
C LEU A 14 -2.04 8.87 -7.39
N LEU A 15 -3.17 8.22 -7.66
CA LEU A 15 -3.17 6.84 -8.16
C LEU A 15 -2.48 6.72 -9.53
N SER A 16 -2.67 7.72 -10.39
CA SER A 16 -1.97 7.82 -11.67
C SER A 16 -0.47 8.02 -11.50
N ALA A 17 -0.05 8.86 -10.54
CA ALA A 17 1.35 9.06 -10.22
C ALA A 17 2.01 7.76 -9.73
N ILE A 18 1.34 6.97 -8.88
CA ILE A 18 1.84 5.66 -8.44
C ILE A 18 2.01 4.69 -9.62
N ARG A 19 1.11 4.75 -10.60
CA ARG A 19 1.11 3.85 -11.77
C ARG A 19 2.17 4.22 -12.81
N LEU A 20 2.34 5.51 -13.09
CA LEU A 20 3.07 6.00 -14.27
C LEU A 20 4.48 6.51 -13.95
N THR A 21 4.80 6.74 -12.68
CA THR A 21 6.09 7.35 -12.27
C THR A 21 7.00 6.35 -11.57
N THR A 22 8.20 6.80 -11.19
CA THR A 22 9.24 5.98 -10.55
C THR A 22 9.92 6.75 -9.42
N GLY A 23 10.70 6.04 -8.59
CA GLY A 23 11.56 6.66 -7.58
C GLY A 23 10.81 7.54 -6.57
N ASP A 24 11.35 8.73 -6.29
CA ASP A 24 10.89 9.60 -5.20
C ASP A 24 9.45 10.10 -5.39
N LEU A 25 9.04 10.42 -6.63
CA LEU A 25 7.68 10.88 -6.90
C LEU A 25 6.67 9.77 -6.59
N LYS A 26 6.93 8.54 -7.05
CA LYS A 26 6.08 7.38 -6.75
C LYS A 26 6.03 7.12 -5.24
N ALA A 27 7.16 7.16 -4.55
CA ALA A 27 7.22 6.96 -3.10
C ALA A 27 6.43 8.05 -2.35
N ALA A 28 6.56 9.31 -2.75
CA ALA A 28 5.81 10.42 -2.18
C ALA A 28 4.30 10.24 -2.41
N SER A 29 3.87 9.86 -3.61
CA SER A 29 2.45 9.57 -3.89
C SER A 29 1.89 8.45 -3.03
N ILE A 30 2.63 7.36 -2.82
CA ILE A 30 2.22 6.26 -1.92
C ILE A 30 2.09 6.77 -0.48
N ARG A 31 3.05 7.57 0.00
CA ARG A 31 2.99 8.16 1.36
C ARG A 31 1.80 9.11 1.51
N THR A 32 1.49 9.91 0.50
CA THR A 32 0.31 10.77 0.52
C THR A 32 -0.98 9.96 0.57
N VAL A 33 -1.12 8.91 -0.24
CA VAL A 33 -2.27 7.99 -0.14
C VAL A 33 -2.34 7.34 1.24
N THR A 34 -1.20 6.98 1.83
CA THR A 34 -1.12 6.43 3.18
C THR A 34 -1.59 7.41 4.25
N MET A 35 -1.24 8.69 4.13
CA MET A 35 -1.75 9.75 5.00
C MET A 35 -3.27 9.90 4.88
N VAL A 36 -3.82 9.81 3.67
CA VAL A 36 -5.29 9.87 3.48
C VAL A 36 -5.97 8.66 4.12
N MET A 37 -5.42 7.44 3.96
CA MET A 37 -5.94 6.26 4.67
C MET A 37 -5.90 6.41 6.20
N LEU A 38 -4.91 7.14 6.72
CA LEU A 38 -4.75 7.39 8.15
C LEU A 38 -5.75 8.43 8.67
N GLU A 39 -5.94 9.53 7.95
CA GLU A 39 -6.77 10.67 8.38
C GLU A 39 -8.25 10.53 8.00
N SER A 40 -8.58 9.90 6.86
CA SER A 40 -9.94 9.70 6.33
C SER A 40 -10.07 8.37 5.58
N PRO A 41 -10.10 7.23 6.31
CA PRO A 41 -10.24 5.91 5.69
C PRO A 41 -11.53 5.76 4.88
N ASP A 42 -12.63 6.36 5.34
CA ASP A 42 -13.94 6.24 4.69
C ASP A 42 -13.94 6.75 3.23
N THR A 43 -13.16 7.80 2.93
CA THR A 43 -13.01 8.36 1.57
C THR A 43 -12.41 7.36 0.57
N LEU A 44 -11.68 6.37 1.05
CA LEU A 44 -10.99 5.39 0.21
C LEU A 44 -11.63 3.99 0.28
N GLN A 45 -12.70 3.84 1.06
CA GLN A 45 -13.34 2.55 1.36
C GLN A 45 -13.68 1.76 0.08
N ASP A 46 -14.26 2.40 -0.92
CA ASP A 46 -14.72 1.72 -2.15
C ASP A 46 -13.58 1.36 -3.11
N GLN A 47 -12.46 2.08 -3.02
CA GLN A 47 -11.31 1.92 -3.93
C GLN A 47 -10.14 1.16 -3.30
N ILE A 48 -10.20 0.86 -2.00
CA ILE A 48 -9.09 0.23 -1.27
C ILE A 48 -8.72 -1.13 -1.88
N ALA A 49 -9.72 -1.99 -2.09
CA ALA A 49 -9.50 -3.35 -2.60
C ALA A 49 -9.32 -3.40 -4.12
N THR A 50 -10.02 -2.52 -4.85
CA THR A 50 -10.10 -2.58 -6.31
C THR A 50 -8.99 -1.80 -7.01
N SER A 51 -8.48 -0.73 -6.39
CA SER A 51 -7.51 0.18 -7.02
C SER A 51 -6.22 0.31 -6.22
N ILE A 52 -6.31 0.60 -4.92
CA ILE A 52 -5.15 0.96 -4.10
C ILE A 52 -4.29 -0.27 -3.80
N ILE A 53 -4.86 -1.35 -3.26
CA ILE A 53 -4.10 -2.58 -2.93
C ILE A 53 -3.36 -3.16 -4.15
N PRO A 54 -3.98 -3.28 -5.35
CA PRO A 54 -3.25 -3.74 -6.54
C PRO A 54 -2.03 -2.87 -6.88
N LEU A 55 -2.13 -1.55 -6.75
CA LEU A 55 -1.01 -0.63 -6.96
C LEU A 55 0.10 -0.83 -5.91
N LEU A 56 -0.26 -1.06 -4.65
CA LEU A 56 0.70 -1.32 -3.59
C LEU A 56 1.40 -2.67 -3.77
N ILE A 57 0.66 -3.73 -4.13
CA ILE A 57 1.21 -5.05 -4.48
C ILE A 57 2.22 -4.94 -5.62
N ALA A 58 1.90 -4.17 -6.67
CA ALA A 58 2.81 -3.93 -7.78
C ALA A 58 4.05 -3.12 -7.35
N SER A 59 3.94 -2.33 -6.28
CA SER A 59 5.00 -1.44 -5.79
C SER A 59 5.95 -2.08 -4.77
N VAL A 60 5.55 -3.18 -4.10
CA VAL A 60 6.47 -3.96 -3.23
C VAL A 60 7.40 -4.90 -4.00
N ALA A 61 7.15 -5.12 -5.29
CA ALA A 61 7.98 -5.99 -6.11
C ALA A 61 9.31 -5.33 -6.48
N HIS A 62 10.42 -6.00 -6.21
CA HIS A 62 11.77 -5.55 -6.59
C HIS A 62 12.15 -5.83 -8.05
N THR A 63 11.29 -6.54 -8.79
CA THR A 63 11.53 -6.90 -10.20
C THR A 63 11.37 -5.72 -11.15
N SER A 64 10.73 -4.63 -10.71
CA SER A 64 10.56 -3.42 -11.51
C SER A 64 11.62 -2.38 -11.18
N PRO A 65 12.35 -1.84 -12.17
CA PRO A 65 13.28 -0.73 -11.94
C PRO A 65 12.58 0.56 -11.48
N ALA A 66 11.26 0.67 -11.71
CA ALA A 66 10.45 1.79 -11.22
C ALA A 66 10.31 1.81 -9.69
N ASN A 67 10.50 0.67 -9.04
CA ASN A 67 10.30 0.49 -7.61
C ASN A 67 11.65 0.56 -6.87
N SER A 68 12.13 1.80 -6.65
CA SER A 68 13.29 2.04 -5.79
C SER A 68 13.08 1.45 -4.40
N VAL A 69 14.15 1.40 -3.59
CA VAL A 69 14.04 0.93 -2.20
C VAL A 69 12.94 1.72 -1.48
N GLU A 70 12.93 3.03 -1.63
CA GLU A 70 11.98 3.96 -1.01
C GLU A 70 10.53 3.69 -1.44
N VAL A 71 10.30 3.36 -2.71
CA VAL A 71 8.96 2.96 -3.21
C VAL A 71 8.49 1.68 -2.53
N ARG A 72 9.36 0.66 -2.47
CA ARG A 72 8.99 -0.63 -1.86
C ARG A 72 8.70 -0.48 -0.38
N ARG A 73 9.52 0.31 0.32
CA ARG A 73 9.33 0.62 1.74
C ARG A 73 8.01 1.35 1.98
N ALA A 74 7.74 2.42 1.21
CA ALA A 74 6.47 3.14 1.30
C ALA A 74 5.26 2.23 1.03
N ALA A 75 5.37 1.30 0.07
CA ALA A 75 4.30 0.35 -0.22
C ALA A 75 4.10 -0.68 0.91
N HIS A 76 5.17 -1.14 1.57
CA HIS A 76 5.04 -2.00 2.74
C HIS A 76 4.38 -1.29 3.92
N ASP A 77 4.76 -0.05 4.20
CA ASP A 77 4.14 0.76 5.26
C ASP A 77 2.64 0.97 4.98
N ALA A 78 2.29 1.28 3.73
CA ALA A 78 0.89 1.40 3.31
C ALA A 78 0.12 0.09 3.52
N LEU A 79 0.67 -1.05 3.08
CA LEU A 79 0.04 -2.36 3.28
C LEU A 79 -0.06 -2.73 4.76
N LEU A 80 0.91 -2.38 5.60
CA LEU A 80 0.87 -2.62 7.04
C LEU A 80 -0.29 -1.90 7.73
N LEU A 81 -0.61 -0.68 7.29
CA LEU A 81 -1.68 0.14 7.85
C LEU A 81 -3.09 -0.38 7.54
N ILE A 82 -3.30 -0.93 6.34
CA ILE A 82 -4.64 -1.25 5.83
C ILE A 82 -5.48 -2.13 6.77
N PRO A 83 -4.97 -3.24 7.34
CA PRO A 83 -5.72 -4.07 8.28
C PRO A 83 -6.19 -3.34 9.56
N GLU A 84 -5.61 -2.19 9.89
CA GLU A 84 -6.00 -1.37 11.05
C GLU A 84 -7.11 -0.36 10.71
N LYS A 85 -7.29 -0.07 9.42
CA LYS A 85 -8.16 1.01 8.95
C LYS A 85 -9.43 0.54 8.27
N TYR A 86 -9.43 -0.68 7.72
CA TYR A 86 -10.54 -1.18 6.93
C TYR A 86 -11.06 -2.52 7.49
N PRO A 87 -12.38 -2.73 7.48
CA PRO A 87 -12.98 -3.96 8.01
C PRO A 87 -12.66 -5.16 7.11
N PHE A 88 -12.68 -6.37 7.70
CA PHE A 88 -12.38 -7.61 6.97
C PHE A 88 -13.25 -7.80 5.72
N ALA A 89 -14.53 -7.45 5.79
CA ALA A 89 -15.44 -7.54 4.64
C ALA A 89 -14.92 -6.79 3.41
N ALA A 90 -14.32 -5.61 3.59
CA ALA A 90 -13.77 -4.79 2.50
C ALA A 90 -12.47 -5.37 1.93
N LEU A 91 -11.73 -6.16 2.71
CA LEU A 91 -10.37 -6.61 2.37
C LEU A 91 -10.29 -8.10 2.00
N SER A 92 -11.33 -8.87 2.32
CA SER A 92 -11.34 -10.34 2.21
C SER A 92 -10.96 -10.84 0.82
N ALA A 93 -11.45 -10.18 -0.24
CA ALA A 93 -11.14 -10.51 -1.63
C ALA A 93 -9.66 -10.31 -1.99
N ALA A 94 -9.00 -9.30 -1.40
CA ALA A 94 -7.62 -8.94 -1.73
C ALA A 94 -6.58 -9.66 -0.83
N ARG A 95 -6.99 -10.17 0.34
CA ARG A 95 -6.09 -10.74 1.37
C ARG A 95 -5.12 -11.78 0.81
N LYS A 96 -5.61 -12.72 0.00
CA LYS A 96 -4.78 -13.79 -0.57
C LYS A 96 -3.65 -13.26 -1.45
N ASP A 97 -3.94 -12.24 -2.25
CA ASP A 97 -2.97 -11.65 -3.17
C ASP A 97 -1.95 -10.79 -2.41
N VAL A 98 -2.39 -10.07 -1.37
CA VAL A 98 -1.49 -9.34 -0.47
C VAL A 98 -0.52 -10.29 0.22
N LEU A 99 -1.00 -11.39 0.81
CA LEU A 99 -0.14 -12.37 1.48
C LEU A 99 0.87 -12.99 0.51
N ARG A 100 0.46 -13.32 -0.72
CA ARG A 100 1.36 -13.86 -1.74
C ARG A 100 2.45 -12.84 -2.12
N ALA A 101 2.07 -11.57 -2.30
CA ALA A 101 3.00 -10.51 -2.66
C ALA A 101 4.02 -10.25 -1.53
N LEU A 102 3.54 -10.14 -0.29
CA LEU A 102 4.38 -9.92 0.88
C LEU A 102 5.30 -11.11 1.18
N ALA A 103 4.84 -12.35 0.96
CA ALA A 103 5.68 -13.53 1.09
C ALA A 103 6.90 -13.46 0.17
N ARG A 104 6.71 -13.05 -1.10
CA ARG A 104 7.82 -12.85 -2.05
C ARG A 104 8.74 -11.70 -1.66
N ALA A 105 8.19 -10.62 -1.12
CA ALA A 105 8.97 -9.45 -0.72
C ALA A 105 9.88 -9.71 0.51
N ARG A 106 9.63 -10.78 1.27
CA ARG A 106 10.52 -11.21 2.36
C ARG A 106 11.91 -11.65 1.88
N ASP A 107 12.05 -11.97 0.60
CA ASP A 107 13.32 -12.33 -0.03
C ASP A 107 14.00 -11.13 -0.74
N ASP A 108 13.58 -9.89 -0.45
CA ASP A 108 14.21 -8.69 -1.00
C ASP A 108 15.71 -8.63 -0.69
N HIS A 109 16.53 -8.20 -1.63
CA HIS A 109 17.99 -8.09 -1.44
C HIS A 109 18.37 -7.07 -0.34
N LYS A 110 17.53 -6.08 -0.04
CA LYS A 110 17.76 -5.09 1.02
C LYS A 110 17.15 -5.51 2.35
N ARG A 111 17.99 -5.58 3.40
CA ARG A 111 17.58 -5.96 4.76
C ARG A 111 16.42 -5.11 5.31
N LEU A 112 16.43 -3.80 5.05
CA LEU A 112 15.38 -2.88 5.51
C LEU A 112 14.02 -3.25 4.91
N VAL A 113 13.98 -3.52 3.60
CA VAL A 113 12.74 -3.91 2.90
C VAL A 113 12.23 -5.26 3.43
N ARG A 114 13.12 -6.24 3.63
CA ARG A 114 12.72 -7.53 4.22
C ARG A 114 12.06 -7.36 5.59
N ALA A 115 12.60 -6.49 6.45
CA ALA A 115 12.07 -6.27 7.78
C ALA A 115 10.64 -5.69 7.74
N GLU A 116 10.39 -4.74 6.84
CA GLU A 116 9.06 -4.16 6.63
C GLU A 116 8.09 -5.16 6.00
N ALA A 117 8.54 -5.96 5.03
CA ALA A 117 7.76 -7.04 4.42
C ALA A 117 7.30 -8.07 5.46
N VAL A 118 8.18 -8.49 6.38
CA VAL A 118 7.83 -9.43 7.46
C VAL A 118 6.75 -8.83 8.38
N LYS A 119 6.89 -7.56 8.77
CA LYS A 119 5.90 -6.89 9.63
C LYS A 119 4.53 -6.84 8.95
N ALA A 120 4.48 -6.36 7.70
CA ALA A 120 3.25 -6.31 6.93
C ALA A 120 2.64 -7.70 6.75
N TYR A 121 3.46 -8.71 6.40
CA TYR A 121 2.99 -10.09 6.21
C TYR A 121 2.31 -10.64 7.46
N ASN A 122 2.95 -10.49 8.62
CA ASN A 122 2.40 -10.99 9.88
C ASN A 122 1.09 -10.29 10.26
N LYS A 123 0.98 -8.99 10.00
CA LYS A 123 -0.26 -8.23 10.22
C LYS A 123 -1.41 -8.76 9.37
N TRP A 124 -1.17 -8.99 8.08
CA TRP A 124 -2.17 -9.56 7.17
C TRP A 124 -2.48 -11.03 7.45
N LEU A 125 -1.51 -11.78 7.97
CA LEU A 125 -1.71 -13.18 8.36
C LEU A 125 -2.68 -13.26 9.55
N ALA A 126 -2.45 -12.46 10.59
CA ALA A 126 -3.35 -12.42 11.75
C ALA A 126 -4.72 -11.76 11.47
N PHE A 127 -4.84 -11.03 10.35
CA PHE A 127 -6.08 -10.34 10.00
C PHE A 127 -7.13 -11.31 9.46
N GLY A 128 -8.30 -11.34 10.10
CA GLY A 128 -9.43 -12.21 9.74
C GLY A 128 -9.49 -13.56 10.48
N ASP A 129 -8.52 -13.84 11.36
CA ASP A 129 -8.50 -15.04 12.21
C ASP A 129 -9.24 -14.79 13.56
N SER A 130 -10.26 -13.90 13.56
CA SER A 130 -11.03 -13.48 14.75
C SER A 130 -12.53 -13.54 14.49
#